data_AF-A0A2E5WPF7-F1
#
_entry.id   AF-A0A2E5WPF7-F1
#
_cell.length_a   1.000
_cell.length_b   1.000
_cell.length_c   1.000
_cell.angle_alpha   90.00
_cell.angle_beta   90.00
_cell.angle_gamma   90.00
#
_symmetry.space_group_name_H-M   'P 1'
#
loop_
_entity.id
_entity.type
_entity.pdbx_description
1 polymer ?
#
loop_
_entity_poly.entity_id
_entity_poly.type
_entity_poly.pdbx_seq_one_letter_code
_entity_poly.pdbx_strand_id
1 'polypeptide(L)'
;MALPISSAFCSNLNGIPNQEYVTDEVGNVYININIIGHVARPGAYLVNENSDIITILSQAGGILPGAKMNRVAIYTKDSGKVHIDLKAYLDTGDLPNNYKFGPNDTIYVKQTVGSYLFSKSNIINSVLQILNIYLTISVM
;
A
#
# COMPACT_ATOMS: atom_id res chain seq x y z
N MET A 1 -38.69 -3.75 -33.86
CA MET A 1 -37.33 -3.88 -34.41
C MET A 1 -36.40 -3.99 -33.21
N ALA A 2 -35.99 -5.22 -32.88
CA ALA A 2 -35.15 -5.52 -31.72
C ALA A 2 -33.70 -5.69 -32.17
N LEU A 3 -32.76 -5.15 -31.40
CA LEU A 3 -31.37 -5.57 -31.40
C LEU A 3 -30.98 -5.86 -29.94
N PRO A 4 -30.75 -7.12 -29.55
CA PRO A 4 -30.12 -7.45 -28.29
C PRO A 4 -28.61 -7.50 -28.52
N ILE A 5 -27.84 -6.74 -27.75
CA ILE A 5 -26.38 -6.90 -27.71
C ILE A 5 -25.95 -6.78 -26.26
N SER A 6 -25.81 -7.91 -25.58
CA SER A 6 -24.83 -8.14 -24.50
C SER A 6 -25.03 -9.55 -23.91
N SER A 7 -24.75 -10.58 -24.70
CA SER A 7 -24.77 -11.98 -24.23
C SER A 7 -23.54 -12.77 -24.68
N ALA A 8 -22.41 -12.10 -24.96
CA ALA A 8 -21.24 -12.74 -25.55
C ALA A 8 -19.93 -12.58 -24.74
N PHE A 9 -19.99 -12.41 -23.41
CA PHE A 9 -18.76 -12.30 -22.60
C PHE A 9 -18.64 -13.31 -21.46
N CYS A 10 -19.27 -14.49 -21.59
CA CYS A 10 -19.09 -15.60 -20.67
C CYS A 10 -18.66 -16.86 -21.42
N SER A 11 -17.41 -16.93 -21.90
CA SER A 11 -16.89 -18.17 -22.47
C SER A 11 -15.37 -18.27 -22.42
N ASN A 12 -14.81 -18.54 -21.23
CA ASN A 12 -13.79 -19.57 -20.99
C ASN A 12 -13.12 -19.34 -19.63
N LEU A 13 -13.41 -20.21 -18.66
CA LEU A 13 -12.58 -20.45 -17.48
C LEU A 13 -12.04 -21.88 -17.51
N ASN A 14 -11.59 -22.33 -18.69
CA ASN A 14 -10.87 -23.60 -18.82
C ASN A 14 -9.39 -23.35 -18.55
N GLY A 15 -9.02 -23.32 -17.27
CA GLY A 15 -7.65 -23.22 -16.82
C GLY A 15 -7.57 -22.87 -15.35
N ILE A 16 -7.85 -23.83 -14.46
CA ILE A 16 -7.55 -23.64 -13.03
C ILE A 16 -6.87 -24.88 -12.43
N PRO A 17 -5.59 -25.12 -12.73
CA PRO A 17 -4.65 -25.53 -11.69
C PRO A 17 -4.39 -24.31 -10.77
N ASN A 18 -4.92 -24.36 -9.54
CA ASN A 18 -4.91 -23.33 -8.48
C ASN A 18 -5.63 -22.00 -8.78
N GLN A 19 -6.73 -21.74 -8.06
CA GLN A 19 -7.59 -20.54 -8.14
C GLN A 19 -6.90 -19.22 -7.71
N GLU A 20 -5.57 -19.19 -7.63
CA GLU A 20 -4.77 -18.06 -7.17
C GLU A 20 -4.01 -17.33 -8.28
N TYR A 21 -3.88 -17.96 -9.45
CA TYR A 21 -3.13 -17.43 -10.58
C TYR A 21 -4.05 -17.29 -11.79
N VAL A 22 -4.13 -16.10 -12.36
CA VAL A 22 -4.88 -15.81 -13.59
C VAL A 22 -3.87 -15.68 -14.72
N THR A 23 -3.90 -16.59 -15.69
CA THR A 23 -2.97 -16.55 -16.83
C THR A 23 -3.69 -16.04 -18.08
N ASP A 24 -3.06 -15.18 -18.85
CA ASP A 24 -3.57 -14.75 -20.16
C ASP A 24 -3.20 -15.75 -21.29
N GLU A 25 -3.74 -15.53 -22.49
CA GLU A 25 -3.46 -16.37 -23.67
C GLU A 25 -1.99 -16.27 -24.14
N VAL A 26 -1.25 -15.26 -23.66
CA VAL A 26 0.17 -15.00 -23.97
C VAL A 26 1.09 -15.70 -22.95
N GLY A 27 0.54 -16.26 -21.87
CA GLY A 27 1.27 -16.94 -20.81
C GLY A 27 1.73 -16.03 -19.66
N ASN A 28 1.26 -14.79 -19.58
CA ASN A 28 1.53 -13.91 -18.44
C ASN A 28 0.68 -14.34 -17.25
N VAL A 29 1.33 -14.48 -16.10
CA VAL A 29 0.69 -14.88 -14.85
C VAL A 29 0.38 -13.65 -14.01
N TYR A 30 -0.87 -13.53 -13.59
CA TYR A 30 -1.38 -12.49 -12.72
C TYR A 30 -1.80 -13.07 -11.37
N ILE A 31 -1.52 -12.33 -10.31
CA ILE A 31 -1.81 -12.66 -8.92
C ILE A 31 -2.63 -11.54 -8.29
N ASN A 32 -3.53 -11.92 -7.38
CA ASN A 32 -4.30 -10.95 -6.61
C ASN A 32 -3.53 -10.56 -5.35
N ILE A 33 -3.27 -9.27 -5.17
CA ILE A 33 -2.57 -8.71 -4.00
C ILE A 33 -3.47 -7.70 -3.30
N ASN A 34 -3.45 -7.70 -1.97
CA ASN A 34 -4.17 -6.72 -1.17
C ASN A 34 -3.25 -5.59 -0.71
N ILE A 35 -3.65 -4.35 -0.95
CA ILE A 35 -2.86 -3.16 -0.58
C ILE A 35 -3.66 -2.37 0.45
N ILE A 36 -3.07 -2.19 1.63
CA ILE A 36 -3.69 -1.51 2.77
C ILE A 36 -2.72 -0.54 3.45
N GLY A 37 -3.27 0.43 4.18
CA GLY A 37 -2.51 1.41 4.94
C GLY A 37 -2.49 2.80 4.29
N HIS A 38 -1.37 3.51 4.39
CA HIS A 38 -1.24 4.92 3.99
C HIS A 38 -0.92 5.11 2.49
N VAL A 39 -1.82 4.60 1.65
CA VAL A 39 -1.78 4.69 0.18
C VAL A 39 -2.99 5.48 -0.33
N ALA A 40 -2.91 6.01 -1.56
CA ALA A 40 -3.99 6.83 -2.11
C ALA A 40 -5.31 6.05 -2.25
N ARG A 41 -5.24 4.79 -2.70
CA ARG A 41 -6.40 3.92 -2.89
C ARG A 41 -6.09 2.52 -2.33
N PRO A 42 -6.50 2.20 -1.11
CA PRO A 42 -6.37 0.84 -0.58
C PRO A 42 -7.42 -0.08 -1.23
N GLY A 43 -7.07 -1.35 -1.42
CA GLY A 43 -7.93 -2.34 -2.06
C GLY A 43 -7.16 -3.54 -2.59
N ALA A 44 -7.90 -4.47 -3.21
CA ALA A 44 -7.33 -5.61 -3.92
C ALA A 44 -7.02 -5.24 -5.37
N TYR A 45 -5.84 -5.67 -5.86
CA TYR A 45 -5.33 -5.37 -7.18
C TYR A 45 -4.80 -6.63 -7.84
N LEU A 46 -5.13 -6.80 -9.13
CA LEU A 46 -4.60 -7.86 -9.96
C LEU A 46 -3.31 -7.35 -10.63
N VAL A 47 -2.18 -7.97 -10.29
CA VAL A 47 -0.86 -7.56 -10.78
C VAL A 47 -0.12 -8.75 -11.39
N ASN A 48 0.83 -8.52 -12.28
CA ASN A 48 1.66 -9.59 -12.81
C ASN A 48 2.59 -10.11 -11.70
N GLU A 49 2.84 -11.42 -11.64
CA GLU A 49 3.70 -12.05 -10.63
C GLU A 49 5.14 -11.47 -10.61
N ASN A 50 5.60 -10.95 -11.74
CA ASN A 50 6.93 -10.36 -11.91
C ASN A 50 6.91 -8.82 -11.78
N SER A 51 5.81 -8.25 -11.28
CA SER A 51 5.70 -6.80 -11.08
C SER A 51 6.52 -6.33 -9.88
N ASP A 52 7.19 -5.20 -10.05
CA ASP A 52 7.88 -4.51 -8.98
C ASP A 52 6.91 -3.91 -7.95
N ILE A 53 7.39 -3.76 -6.71
CA ILE A 53 6.63 -3.14 -5.62
C ILE A 53 6.19 -1.70 -5.97
N ILE A 54 7.01 -0.97 -6.72
CA ILE A 54 6.69 0.40 -7.14
C ILE A 54 5.57 0.42 -8.16
N THR A 55 5.57 -0.53 -9.11
CA THR A 55 4.48 -0.69 -10.07
C THR A 55 3.18 -1.03 -9.35
N ILE A 56 3.23 -1.95 -8.39
CA ILE A 56 2.08 -2.36 -7.58
C ILE A 56 1.53 -1.16 -6.78
N LEU A 57 2.40 -0.42 -6.09
CA LEU A 57 2.01 0.78 -5.34
C LEU A 57 1.51 1.91 -6.24
N SER A 58 2.05 2.04 -7.45
CA SER A 58 1.62 3.04 -8.43
C SER A 58 0.19 2.77 -8.91
N GLN A 59 -0.20 1.50 -9.09
CA GLN A 59 -1.59 1.13 -9.36
C GLN A 59 -2.55 1.50 -8.22
N ALA A 60 -2.07 1.49 -6.98
CA ALA A 60 -2.80 2.00 -5.82
C ALA A 60 -2.82 3.55 -5.73
N GLY A 61 -2.29 4.25 -6.73
CA GLY A 61 -2.15 5.71 -6.75
C GLY A 61 -0.95 6.24 -5.95
N GLY A 62 -0.03 5.36 -5.56
CA GLY A 62 1.18 5.70 -4.82
C GLY A 62 0.98 5.81 -3.31
N ILE A 63 2.09 6.08 -2.64
CA ILE A 63 2.13 6.34 -1.20
C ILE A 63 1.79 7.81 -0.91
N LEU A 64 1.00 8.04 0.14
CA LEU A 64 0.61 9.39 0.54
C LEU A 64 1.78 10.13 1.23
N PRO A 65 1.87 11.47 1.10
CA PRO A 65 2.87 12.26 1.82
C PRO A 65 2.69 12.08 3.34
N GLY A 66 3.78 11.73 4.03
CA GLY A 66 3.77 11.36 5.45
C GLY A 66 3.87 9.84 5.73
N ALA A 67 3.82 9.01 4.69
CA ALA A 67 4.11 7.58 4.79
C ALA A 67 5.60 7.32 5.14
N LYS A 68 5.86 6.28 5.94
CA LYS A 68 7.23 5.86 6.28
C LYS A 68 7.75 4.91 5.20
N MET A 69 8.40 5.47 4.16
CA MET A 69 8.99 4.70 3.05
C MET A 69 9.95 3.60 3.53
N ASN A 70 10.65 3.84 4.65
CA ASN A 70 11.58 2.90 5.27
C ASN A 70 10.93 1.69 5.97
N ARG A 71 9.60 1.64 6.08
CA ARG A 71 8.88 0.58 6.83
C ARG A 71 7.62 0.13 6.12
N VAL A 72 7.78 -0.33 4.89
CA VAL A 72 6.74 -1.12 4.22
C VAL A 72 6.85 -2.56 4.73
N ALA A 73 5.71 -3.16 5.09
CA ALA A 73 5.65 -4.56 5.51
C ALA A 73 4.82 -5.34 4.52
N ILE A 74 5.34 -6.46 4.05
CA ILE A 74 4.58 -7.46 3.31
C ILE A 74 4.20 -8.55 4.30
N TYR A 75 2.92 -8.92 4.27
CA TYR A 75 2.38 -10.05 4.98
C TYR A 75 2.05 -11.12 3.95
N THR A 76 2.86 -12.16 3.93
CA THR A 76 2.70 -13.35 3.09
C THR A 76 1.98 -14.42 3.91
N LYS A 77 1.12 -15.19 3.25
CA LYS A 77 0.46 -16.34 3.89
C LYS A 77 1.45 -17.40 4.37
N ASP A 78 2.51 -17.63 3.58
CA ASP A 78 3.46 -18.73 3.80
C ASP A 78 4.75 -18.31 4.51
N SER A 79 5.25 -17.10 4.23
CA SER A 79 6.57 -16.62 4.69
C SER A 79 6.51 -15.66 5.89
N GLY A 80 5.31 -15.36 6.38
CA GLY A 80 5.11 -14.42 7.49
C GLY A 80 5.33 -12.97 7.08
N LYS A 81 6.05 -12.21 7.91
CA LYS A 81 6.19 -10.76 7.76
C LYS A 81 7.57 -10.40 7.21
N VAL A 82 7.60 -9.82 6.01
CA VAL A 82 8.83 -9.31 5.37
C VAL A 82 8.83 -7.78 5.44
N HIS A 83 9.97 -7.20 5.81
CA HIS A 83 10.15 -5.75 5.84
C HIS A 83 10.93 -5.31 4.61
N ILE A 84 10.37 -4.33 3.89
CA ILE A 84 11.02 -3.72 2.73
C ILE A 84 11.26 -2.25 3.04
N ASP A 85 12.50 -1.84 2.78
CA ASP A 85 12.87 -0.44 2.72
C ASP A 85 12.64 0.07 1.29
N LEU A 86 11.53 0.78 1.11
CA LEU A 86 11.17 1.31 -0.20
C LEU A 86 12.15 2.40 -0.66
N LYS A 87 12.83 3.07 0.28
CA LYS A 87 13.83 4.09 -0.05
C LYS A 87 15.07 3.43 -0.66
N ALA A 88 15.58 2.39 0.00
CA ALA A 88 16.69 1.62 -0.54
C ALA A 88 16.34 1.02 -1.90
N TYR A 89 15.11 0.51 -2.07
CA TYR A 89 14.63 -0.03 -3.34
C TYR A 89 14.59 1.03 -4.46
N LEU A 90 14.18 2.27 -4.17
CA LEU A 90 14.19 3.35 -5.17
C LEU A 90 15.61 3.74 -5.60
N ASP A 91 16.59 3.57 -4.72
CA ASP A 91 17.99 3.90 -4.99
C ASP A 91 18.73 2.77 -5.72
N THR A 92 18.48 1.50 -5.37
CA THR A 92 19.19 0.33 -5.93
C THR A 92 18.42 -0.41 -7.01
N GLY A 93 17.09 -0.31 -7.04
CA GLY A 93 16.21 -1.11 -7.89
C GLY A 93 16.04 -2.56 -7.43
N ASP A 94 16.71 -2.98 -6.35
CA ASP A 94 16.75 -4.37 -5.91
C ASP A 94 15.94 -4.59 -4.63
N LEU A 95 15.03 -5.58 -4.67
CA LEU A 95 14.30 -6.00 -3.48
C LEU A 95 15.22 -6.79 -2.53
N PRO A 96 15.11 -6.59 -1.21
CA PRO A 96 15.85 -7.40 -0.26
C PRO A 96 15.46 -8.87 -0.43
N ASN A 97 16.47 -9.74 -0.54
CA ASN A 97 16.33 -11.19 -0.76
C ASN A 97 15.62 -11.61 -2.05
N ASN A 98 15.53 -10.74 -3.06
CA ASN A 98 14.84 -11.04 -4.32
C ASN A 98 13.42 -11.60 -4.09
N TYR A 99 12.70 -10.98 -3.15
CA TYR A 99 11.37 -11.42 -2.74
C TYR A 99 10.42 -11.40 -3.94
N LYS A 100 9.73 -12.52 -4.18
CA LYS A 100 8.70 -12.65 -5.21
C LYS A 100 7.32 -12.54 -4.56
N PHE A 101 6.46 -11.74 -5.17
CA PHE A 101 5.09 -11.60 -4.70
C PHE A 101 4.29 -12.88 -4.96
N GLY A 102 3.57 -13.32 -3.94
CA GLY A 102 2.66 -14.45 -4.00
C GLY A 102 1.21 -14.00 -4.11
N PRO A 103 0.33 -14.90 -4.56
CA PRO A 103 -1.10 -14.67 -4.49
C PRO A 103 -1.57 -14.49 -3.04
N ASN A 104 -2.56 -13.61 -2.86
CA ASN A 104 -3.08 -13.20 -1.55
C ASN A 104 -2.07 -12.53 -0.61
N ASP A 105 -0.92 -12.09 -1.13
CA ASP A 105 -0.01 -11.25 -0.37
C ASP A 105 -0.71 -9.93 0.03
N THR A 106 -0.43 -9.48 1.25
CA THR A 106 -0.94 -8.21 1.76
C THR A 106 0.20 -7.23 1.98
N ILE A 107 0.23 -6.16 1.18
CA ILE A 107 1.17 -5.05 1.33
C ILE A 107 0.56 -4.06 2.32
N TYR A 108 1.26 -3.86 3.43
CA TYR A 108 0.88 -2.92 4.48
C TYR A 108 1.86 -1.74 4.54
N VAL A 109 1.36 -0.55 4.22
CA VAL A 109 2.13 0.69 4.28
C VAL A 109 1.86 1.41 5.59
N LYS A 110 2.88 1.45 6.47
CA LYS A 110 2.75 2.08 7.79
C LYS A 110 2.78 3.61 7.70
N GLN A 111 1.79 4.27 8.32
CA GLN A 111 1.77 5.73 8.50
C GLN A 111 2.71 6.20 9.62
N THR A 112 3.26 7.41 9.47
CA THR A 112 4.01 8.07 10.54
C THR A 112 3.07 8.79 11.49
N VAL A 113 2.91 8.25 12.70
CA VAL A 113 2.10 8.86 13.78
C VAL A 113 2.61 10.23 14.25
N GLY A 114 3.87 10.60 13.96
CA GLY A 114 4.47 11.86 14.38
C GLY A 114 3.88 13.10 13.72
N SER A 115 3.34 12.98 12.49
CA SER A 115 2.76 14.14 11.78
C SER A 115 1.41 14.58 12.37
N TYR A 116 0.71 13.67 13.05
CA TYR A 116 -0.55 13.96 13.75
C TYR A 116 -0.36 14.84 15.00
N LEU A 117 0.81 14.78 15.63
CA LEU A 117 1.10 15.55 16.85
C LEU A 117 1.53 16.99 16.54
N PHE A 118 2.14 17.26 15.37
CA PHE A 118 2.57 18.61 14.99
C PHE A 118 1.60 19.36 14.06
N SER A 119 0.65 18.68 13.41
CA SER A 119 -0.27 19.28 12.43
C SER A 119 -1.48 20.01 13.05
N LYS A 120 -1.71 19.89 14.36
CA LYS A 120 -2.75 20.66 15.05
C LYS A 120 -2.16 21.94 15.65
N SER A 121 -2.14 23.00 14.84
CA SER A 121 -1.74 24.37 15.15
C SER A 121 -2.36 25.00 16.42
N ASN A 122 -3.36 24.35 17.03
CA ASN A 122 -3.94 24.78 18.30
C ASN A 122 -3.20 24.26 19.55
N ILE A 123 -2.42 23.18 19.46
CA ILE A 123 -1.74 22.61 20.66
C ILE A 123 -0.58 23.50 21.09
N ILE A 124 0.23 23.99 20.13
CA ILE A 124 1.38 24.84 20.42
C ILE A 124 0.90 26.16 21.06
N ASN A 125 -0.17 26.75 20.54
CA ASN A 125 -0.75 27.97 21.09
C ASN A 125 -1.36 27.76 22.49
N SER A 126 -1.97 26.61 22.79
CA SER A 126 -2.50 26.32 24.13
C SER A 126 -1.40 26.15 25.19
N VAL A 127 -0.29 25.49 24.86
CA VAL A 127 0.83 25.32 25.81
C VAL A 127 1.50 26.66 26.09
N LEU A 128 1.65 27.51 25.08
CA LEU A 128 2.19 28.87 25.24
C LEU A 128 1.28 29.75 26.12
N GLN A 129 -0.05 29.61 26.02
CA GLN A 129 -0.99 30.34 26.88
C GLN A 129 -0.90 29.91 28.34
N ILE A 130 -0.84 28.60 28.61
CA ILE A 130 -0.72 28.09 29.98
C ILE A 130 0.57 28.58 30.63
N LEU A 131 1.68 28.58 29.88
CA LEU A 131 2.96 29.09 30.37
C LEU A 131 2.90 30.59 30.70
N ASN A 132 2.22 31.38 29.86
CA ASN A 132 2.06 32.82 30.08
C ASN A 132 1.16 33.12 31.30
N ILE A 133 0.10 32.34 31.51
CA ILE A 133 -0.76 32.45 32.69
C ILE A 133 0.05 32.16 33.97
N TYR A 134 0.87 31.11 33.98
CA TYR A 134 1.71 30.78 35.13
C TYR A 134 2.72 31.89 35.45
N LEU A 135 3.42 32.40 34.43
CA LEU A 135 4.38 33.49 34.60
C LEU A 135 3.70 34.77 35.09
N THR A 136 2.51 35.08 34.59
CA THR A 136 1.73 36.25 35.02
C THR A 136 1.32 36.15 36.49
N ILE A 137 0.86 34.98 36.93
CA ILE A 137 0.49 34.75 38.34
C ILE A 137 1.73 34.77 39.26
N SER A 138 2.89 34.32 38.76
CA SER A 138 4.13 34.28 39.55
C SER A 138 4.81 35.64 39.71
N VAL A 139 4.52 36.61 38.84
CA VAL A 139 5.14 37.96 38.82
C VAL A 139 4.33 38.98 39.64
N MET A 140 3.05 38.70 39.92
CA MET A 140 2.14 39.56 40.69
C MET A 140 2.25 39.27 42.20
#